data_AF-G0WGD7-F1
#
_entry.id   AF-G0WGD7-F1
#
_cell.length_a   1.000
_cell.length_b   1.000
_cell.length_c   1.000
_cell.angle_alpha   90.00
_cell.angle_beta   90.00
_cell.angle_gamma   90.00
#
_symmetry.space_group_name_H-M   'P 1'
#
loop_
_entity.id
_entity.type
_entity.pdbx_description
1 polymer ?
#
loop_
_entity_poly.entity_id
_entity_poly.type
_entity_poly.pdbx_seq_one_letter_code
_entity_poly.pdbx_strand_id
1 'polypeptide(L)'
;MFNQCVFQQLPIFDQTKYVQPFEMAPHYQSQRVSPQCCPISRIYDQRYQSYVHGKPQPTVPERRQNNQHDNVNFILNESENGYTLTIQRKLPKDALIDAIYNELSHHYETTQPRYKIVRTIYGDKYILEDAADENRPILTNEKLVQVGQKLARKSFQDFELELDHSGMEFQVKSERCSIDKVFKFNNDSSVIDDFNILKCGIDENDNQLVILKVELIAKQQEEKQANNDTLSNLIQWAQNEYSSASSSPSTFGVTTNYDHEKRQRQQEIHRRKLQQQRDSREKMQQKQRAEQLRLQEEKERVERERAEQLRIQEQQRIAKHRQEQLRVQEQQRLEKLRAQEHNRLEKEREYQLKIQEEQRMEKQRQEELRAKEQQRLEEQTRKAREEKERQQKLEYYRNLEVEMANEQKRIEKLKSVKKNDHPLNGRRKSGPILENVDDEEESRYIHSLDQSPKGSAIIEDL
;
A
#
# COMPACT_ATOMS: atom_id res chain seq x y z
N MET A 1 21.22 24.63 50.10
CA MET A 1 21.95 24.48 48.83
C MET A 1 20.97 24.82 47.72
N PHE A 2 21.14 25.99 47.11
CA PHE A 2 20.24 26.50 46.06
C PHE A 2 20.72 26.01 44.70
N ASN A 3 19.82 25.40 43.92
CA ASN A 3 20.06 24.97 42.55
C ASN A 3 20.01 26.19 41.62
N GLN A 4 21.15 26.49 40.97
CA GLN A 4 21.24 27.46 39.89
C GLN A 4 20.93 26.75 38.56
N CYS A 5 19.76 27.03 37.99
CA CYS A 5 19.45 26.72 36.60
C CYS A 5 20.06 27.80 35.69
N VAL A 6 21.00 27.40 34.84
CA VAL A 6 21.57 28.24 33.79
C VAL A 6 20.77 27.98 32.51
N PHE A 7 20.03 29.00 32.05
CA PHE A 7 19.39 28.98 30.73
C PHE A 7 20.44 29.29 29.66
N GLN A 8 20.70 28.33 28.79
CA GLN A 8 21.49 28.52 27.57
C GLN A 8 20.61 29.20 26.51
N GLN A 9 20.99 30.42 26.12
CA GLN A 9 20.36 31.15 25.01
C GLN A 9 20.71 30.48 23.68
N LEU A 10 19.69 30.19 22.87
CA LEU A 10 19.84 29.76 21.48
C LEU A 10 20.12 30.98 20.57
N PRO A 11 20.90 30.81 19.49
CA PRO A 11 21.23 31.90 18.58
C PRO A 11 20.01 32.29 17.72
N ILE A 12 19.79 33.59 17.62
CA ILE A 12 18.81 34.22 16.74
C ILE A 12 19.34 34.13 15.31
N PHE A 13 18.60 33.44 14.44
CA PHE A 13 18.91 33.33 13.02
C PHE A 13 18.35 34.56 12.29
N ASP A 14 19.23 35.44 11.84
CA ASP A 14 18.92 36.62 11.03
C ASP A 14 18.74 36.19 9.56
N GLN A 15 17.49 36.06 9.10
CA GLN A 15 17.17 35.83 7.69
C GLN A 15 16.78 37.14 7.01
N THR A 16 17.77 37.97 6.70
CA THR A 16 17.62 39.01 5.68
C THR A 16 18.87 39.04 4.81
N LYS A 17 18.82 38.37 3.65
CA LYS A 17 19.55 38.71 2.42
C LYS A 17 19.18 37.72 1.32
N TYR A 18 19.08 38.24 0.10
CA TYR A 18 18.66 37.61 -1.16
C TYR A 18 17.17 37.68 -1.51
N VAL A 19 16.74 38.90 -1.84
CA VAL A 19 15.71 39.12 -2.86
C VAL A 19 16.46 39.44 -4.16
N GLN A 20 16.42 38.54 -5.14
CA GLN A 20 16.73 38.90 -6.53
C GLN A 20 15.43 39.29 -7.25
N PRO A 21 15.42 40.37 -8.06
CA PRO A 21 14.26 40.73 -8.86
C PRO A 21 14.14 39.77 -10.05
N PHE A 22 13.02 39.06 -10.13
CA PHE A 22 12.62 38.33 -11.34
C PHE A 22 12.08 39.34 -12.36
N GLU A 23 12.71 39.41 -13.52
CA GLU A 23 12.24 40.18 -14.67
C GLU A 23 10.92 39.59 -15.19
N MET A 24 9.92 40.46 -15.37
CA MET A 24 8.62 40.11 -15.93
C MET A 24 8.73 39.88 -17.44
N ALA A 25 8.32 38.68 -17.89
CA ALA A 25 8.02 38.41 -19.30
C ALA A 25 6.63 38.97 -19.68
N PRO A 26 6.41 39.37 -20.95
CA PRO A 26 5.28 40.19 -21.34
C PRO A 26 3.96 39.39 -21.47
N HIS A 27 2.88 40.14 -21.24
CA HIS A 27 1.47 39.78 -21.36
C HIS A 27 1.10 38.89 -22.56
N TYR A 28 0.55 37.71 -22.27
CA TYR A 28 -0.40 37.05 -23.16
C TYR A 28 -1.80 37.63 -22.91
N GLN A 29 -2.32 38.35 -23.91
CA GLN A 29 -3.73 38.75 -23.97
C GLN A 29 -4.59 37.49 -24.13
N SER A 30 -5.23 37.05 -23.04
CA SER A 30 -6.27 36.04 -23.07
C SER A 30 -7.55 36.66 -23.64
N GLN A 31 -7.96 36.17 -24.80
CA GLN A 31 -9.23 36.51 -25.45
C GLN A 31 -10.38 35.99 -24.58
N ARG A 32 -11.26 36.91 -24.19
CA ARG A 32 -12.52 36.62 -23.49
C ARG A 32 -13.43 35.83 -24.42
N VAL A 33 -13.71 34.57 -24.06
CA VAL A 33 -14.87 33.84 -24.59
C VAL A 33 -15.91 33.80 -23.48
N SER A 34 -17.03 34.47 -23.73
CA SER A 34 -18.18 34.57 -22.84
C SER A 34 -18.85 33.21 -22.65
N PRO A 35 -19.20 32.78 -21.42
CA PRO A 35 -20.05 31.61 -21.23
C PRO A 35 -21.51 32.02 -21.42
N GLN A 36 -22.16 31.43 -22.43
CA GLN A 36 -23.61 31.48 -22.59
C GLN A 36 -24.25 30.70 -21.43
N CYS A 37 -25.07 31.42 -20.67
CA CYS A 37 -25.91 30.88 -19.60
C CYS A 37 -26.97 29.94 -20.19
N CYS A 38 -26.98 28.68 -19.76
CA CYS A 38 -28.13 27.79 -19.92
C CYS A 38 -29.05 27.94 -18.69
N PRO A 39 -30.37 28.14 -18.87
CA PRO A 39 -31.30 28.24 -17.75
C PRO A 39 -31.61 26.85 -17.18
N ILE A 40 -31.39 26.69 -15.88
CA ILE A 40 -31.82 25.54 -15.09
C ILE A 40 -33.34 25.64 -14.90
N SER A 41 -34.09 24.82 -15.62
CA SER A 41 -35.52 24.59 -15.35
C SER A 41 -35.68 23.65 -14.16
N ARG A 42 -36.26 24.19 -13.09
CA ARG A 42 -36.79 23.42 -11.96
C ARG A 42 -37.97 22.58 -12.44
N ILE A 43 -37.84 21.25 -12.38
CA ILE A 43 -38.98 20.33 -12.49
C ILE A 43 -39.37 19.93 -11.07
N TYR A 44 -40.64 20.21 -10.75
CA TYR A 44 -41.28 19.95 -9.48
C TYR A 44 -41.40 18.45 -9.18
N ASP A 45 -41.21 18.13 -7.91
CA ASP A 45 -41.73 16.96 -7.21
C ASP A 45 -43.23 16.76 -7.47
N GLN A 46 -43.59 15.66 -8.10
CA GLN A 46 -44.88 14.98 -7.92
C GLN A 46 -44.68 13.48 -8.11
N ARG A 47 -44.53 12.72 -7.02
CA ARG A 47 -44.79 11.28 -7.05
C ARG A 47 -46.15 11.00 -6.43
N TYR A 48 -47.06 10.75 -7.35
CA TYR A 48 -48.33 10.07 -7.17
C TYR A 48 -48.18 8.74 -6.43
N GLN A 49 -49.08 8.54 -5.48
CA GLN A 49 -49.52 7.22 -5.05
C GLN A 49 -50.17 6.49 -6.24
N SER A 50 -49.78 5.24 -6.48
CA SER A 50 -50.70 4.25 -7.04
C SER A 50 -50.31 2.86 -6.57
N TYR A 51 -51.26 2.23 -5.87
CA TYR A 51 -51.37 0.78 -5.76
C TYR A 51 -51.59 0.21 -7.16
N VAL A 52 -51.06 -0.99 -7.45
CA VAL A 52 -51.73 -2.10 -8.19
C VAL A 52 -50.72 -3.22 -8.54
N HIS A 53 -51.08 -4.43 -8.09
CA HIS A 53 -50.72 -5.78 -8.56
C HIS A 53 -49.25 -6.20 -8.80
N GLY A 54 -48.73 -6.90 -7.79
CA GLY A 54 -48.28 -8.30 -7.89
C GLY A 54 -47.65 -8.75 -9.21
N LYS A 55 -46.37 -8.46 -9.39
CA LYS A 55 -45.48 -9.24 -10.25
C LYS A 55 -44.43 -9.90 -9.36
N PRO A 56 -44.13 -11.20 -9.53
CA PRO A 56 -43.03 -11.83 -8.81
C PRO A 56 -41.74 -11.11 -9.18
N GLN A 57 -41.02 -10.64 -8.16
CA GLN A 57 -39.72 -10.02 -8.35
C GLN A 57 -38.79 -11.01 -9.06
N PRO A 58 -38.00 -10.58 -10.05
CA PRO A 58 -36.92 -11.40 -10.57
C PRO A 58 -35.97 -11.66 -9.41
N THR A 59 -35.92 -12.91 -8.96
CA THR A 59 -34.87 -13.40 -8.07
C THR A 59 -33.54 -13.09 -8.73
N VAL A 60 -32.87 -12.05 -8.25
CA VAL A 60 -31.48 -11.76 -8.58
C VAL A 60 -30.72 -13.06 -8.32
N PRO A 61 -30.01 -13.63 -9.32
CA PRO A 61 -29.26 -14.84 -9.09
C PRO A 61 -28.27 -14.56 -7.97
N GLU A 62 -28.52 -15.21 -6.84
CA GLU A 62 -27.67 -15.22 -5.67
C GLU A 62 -26.28 -15.62 -6.16
N ARG A 63 -25.44 -14.60 -6.35
CA ARG A 63 -24.11 -14.73 -6.92
C ARG A 63 -23.35 -15.54 -5.89
N ARG A 64 -23.31 -16.86 -6.08
CA ARG A 64 -22.57 -17.81 -5.25
C ARG A 64 -21.16 -17.27 -5.13
N GLN A 65 -20.90 -16.57 -4.04
CA GLN A 65 -19.56 -16.19 -3.67
C GLN A 65 -18.89 -17.54 -3.45
N ASN A 66 -17.95 -17.88 -4.33
CA ASN A 66 -17.09 -19.03 -4.11
C ASN A 66 -16.45 -18.78 -2.75
N ASN A 67 -16.92 -19.52 -1.74
CA ASN A 67 -16.42 -19.53 -0.38
C ASN A 67 -14.98 -20.05 -0.43
N GLN A 68 -14.05 -19.21 -0.88
CA GLN A 68 -12.67 -19.31 -0.45
C GLN A 68 -12.76 -19.14 1.05
N HIS A 69 -12.62 -20.25 1.77
CA HIS A 69 -12.50 -20.23 3.22
C HIS A 69 -11.47 -19.15 3.56
N ASP A 70 -11.94 -18.08 4.20
CA ASP A 70 -11.07 -17.01 4.64
C ASP A 70 -10.04 -17.66 5.58
N ASN A 71 -8.80 -17.74 5.11
CA ASN A 71 -7.71 -18.38 5.84
C ASN A 71 -7.39 -17.50 7.06
N VAL A 72 -8.07 -17.78 8.17
CA VAL A 72 -7.76 -17.22 9.48
C VAL A 72 -6.77 -18.15 10.18
N ASN A 73 -5.61 -17.60 10.52
CA ASN A 73 -4.54 -18.30 11.20
C ASN A 73 -4.52 -17.89 12.68
N PHE A 74 -4.30 -18.87 13.57
CA PHE A 74 -4.24 -18.65 15.01
C PHE A 74 -2.85 -19.03 15.51
N ILE A 75 -2.19 -18.08 16.16
CA ILE A 75 -0.87 -18.26 16.76
C ILE A 75 -0.99 -17.98 18.25
N LEU A 76 -0.76 -18.99 19.08
CA LEU A 76 -0.78 -18.87 20.54
C LEU A 76 0.66 -18.93 21.06
N ASN A 77 1.10 -17.87 21.75
CA ASN A 77 2.43 -17.78 22.35
C ASN A 77 2.30 -17.68 23.87
N GLU A 78 3.11 -18.41 24.61
CA GLU A 78 3.19 -18.29 26.07
C GLU A 78 4.03 -17.06 26.46
N SER A 79 3.63 -16.35 27.51
CA SER A 79 4.27 -15.14 28.03
C SER A 79 4.36 -15.21 29.55
N GLU A 80 5.19 -14.39 30.18
CA GLU A 80 5.40 -14.45 31.65
C GLU A 80 4.10 -14.25 32.45
N ASN A 81 3.18 -13.46 31.92
CA ASN A 81 1.90 -13.13 32.57
C ASN A 81 0.71 -13.94 32.04
N GLY A 82 0.92 -14.95 31.19
CA GLY A 82 -0.16 -15.75 30.60
C GLY A 82 0.08 -16.13 29.15
N TYR A 83 -0.89 -15.87 28.27
CA TYR A 83 -0.79 -16.23 26.85
C TYR A 83 -1.11 -15.06 25.95
N THR A 84 -0.50 -15.04 24.76
CA THR A 84 -0.79 -14.07 23.72
C THR A 84 -1.36 -14.82 22.52
N LEU A 85 -2.66 -14.65 22.26
CA LEU A 85 -3.34 -15.15 21.07
C LEU A 85 -3.27 -14.10 19.95
N THR A 86 -2.69 -14.49 18.82
CA THR A 86 -2.64 -13.67 17.61
C THR A 86 -3.52 -14.30 16.54
N ILE A 87 -4.58 -13.61 16.15
CA ILE A 87 -5.50 -14.00 15.10
C ILE A 87 -5.10 -13.20 13.85
N GLN A 88 -4.68 -13.90 12.80
CA GLN A 88 -4.28 -13.29 11.53
C GLN A 88 -5.30 -13.64 10.45
N ARG A 89 -5.75 -12.65 9.69
CA ARG A 89 -6.65 -12.86 8.56
C ARG A 89 -6.08 -12.18 7.33
N LYS A 90 -6.17 -12.84 6.19
CA LYS A 90 -5.78 -12.25 4.92
C LYS A 90 -6.83 -11.22 4.48
N LEU A 91 -6.37 -10.01 4.20
CA LEU A 91 -7.14 -8.93 3.66
C LEU A 91 -7.25 -9.09 2.13
N PRO A 92 -8.41 -8.78 1.52
CA PRO A 92 -8.51 -8.66 0.07
C PRO A 92 -7.49 -7.64 -0.46
N LYS A 93 -6.85 -7.94 -1.59
CA LYS A 93 -5.75 -7.12 -2.14
C LYS A 93 -6.12 -5.64 -2.30
N ASP A 94 -7.37 -5.37 -2.63
CA ASP A 94 -7.85 -4.04 -2.95
C ASP A 94 -8.45 -3.32 -1.73
N ALA A 95 -8.76 -4.02 -0.64
CA ALA A 95 -9.48 -3.42 0.48
C ALA A 95 -8.68 -2.32 1.21
N LEU A 96 -7.35 -2.45 1.29
CA LEU A 96 -6.49 -1.39 1.84
C LEU A 96 -6.42 -0.19 0.91
N ILE A 97 -6.31 -0.45 -0.40
CA ILE A 97 -6.25 0.59 -1.44
C ILE A 97 -7.55 1.38 -1.43
N ASP A 98 -8.70 0.71 -1.40
CA ASP A 98 -10.03 1.30 -1.31
C ASP A 98 -10.20 2.12 -0.02
N ALA A 99 -9.71 1.61 1.12
CA ALA A 99 -9.77 2.34 2.38
C ALA A 99 -8.92 3.62 2.35
N ILE A 100 -7.74 3.58 1.73
CA ILE A 100 -6.88 4.75 1.55
C ILE A 100 -7.53 5.74 0.57
N TYR A 101 -8.09 5.28 -0.55
CA TYR A 101 -8.79 6.14 -1.49
C TYR A 101 -10.01 6.81 -0.87
N ASN A 102 -10.79 6.10 -0.06
CA ASN A 102 -11.92 6.68 0.66
C ASN A 102 -11.48 7.78 1.64
N GLU A 103 -10.39 7.56 2.39
CA GLU A 103 -9.86 8.57 3.31
C GLU A 103 -9.25 9.76 2.55
N LEU A 104 -8.60 9.52 1.40
CA LEU A 104 -8.11 10.56 0.50
C LEU A 104 -9.25 11.36 -0.11
N SER A 105 -10.31 10.71 -0.61
CA SER A 105 -11.49 11.36 -1.17
C SER A 105 -12.14 12.26 -0.12
N HIS A 106 -12.33 11.75 1.10
CA HIS A 106 -12.84 12.53 2.21
C HIS A 106 -11.92 13.72 2.54
N HIS A 107 -10.60 13.52 2.50
CA HIS A 107 -9.67 14.62 2.67
C HIS A 107 -9.86 15.68 1.58
N TYR A 108 -9.87 15.30 0.30
CA TYR A 108 -10.06 16.22 -0.81
C TYR A 108 -11.37 17.01 -0.70
N GLU A 109 -12.47 16.36 -0.35
CA GLU A 109 -13.77 17.01 -0.09
C GLU A 109 -13.67 18.03 1.05
N THR A 110 -12.98 17.69 2.13
CA THR A 110 -12.81 18.61 3.27
C THR A 110 -11.86 19.77 2.99
N THR A 111 -10.86 19.56 2.12
CA THR A 111 -9.85 20.56 1.73
C THR A 111 -10.20 21.36 0.48
N GLN A 112 -11.38 21.17 -0.12
CA GLN A 112 -11.82 22.06 -1.20
C GLN A 112 -11.76 23.52 -0.73
N PRO A 113 -11.26 24.45 -1.56
CA PRO A 113 -11.14 25.85 -1.20
C PRO A 113 -12.50 26.38 -0.77
N ARG A 114 -12.59 26.79 0.50
CA ARG A 114 -13.81 27.36 1.06
C ARG A 114 -13.79 28.86 0.79
N TYR A 115 -14.68 29.29 -0.09
CA TYR A 115 -14.90 30.70 -0.35
C TYR A 115 -15.81 31.28 0.73
N LYS A 116 -15.32 32.30 1.46
CA LYS A 116 -16.13 33.07 2.42
C LYS A 116 -16.45 34.43 1.84
N ILE A 117 -17.73 34.81 1.92
CA ILE A 117 -18.16 36.17 1.57
C ILE A 117 -17.93 37.04 2.80
N VAL A 118 -16.94 37.93 2.73
CA VAL A 118 -16.63 38.90 3.78
C VAL A 118 -17.21 40.25 3.39
N ARG A 119 -17.93 40.90 4.30
CA ARG A 119 -18.35 42.29 4.12
C ARG A 119 -17.37 43.23 4.80
N THR A 120 -16.96 44.28 4.10
CA THR A 120 -16.23 45.38 4.72
C THR A 120 -17.16 46.22 5.58
N ILE A 121 -16.59 47.05 6.44
CA ILE A 121 -17.31 48.04 7.25
C ILE A 121 -18.13 49.03 6.40
N TYR A 122 -17.81 49.17 5.11
CA TYR A 122 -18.52 50.01 4.15
C TYR A 122 -19.65 49.28 3.41
N GLY A 123 -19.83 47.98 3.66
CA GLY A 123 -20.91 47.17 3.08
C GLY A 123 -20.53 46.42 1.79
N ASP A 124 -19.34 46.65 1.24
CA ASP A 124 -18.85 45.94 0.05
C ASP A 124 -18.57 44.47 0.37
N LYS A 125 -18.95 43.57 -0.55
CA LYS A 125 -18.77 42.13 -0.41
C LYS A 125 -17.55 41.66 -1.21
N TYR A 126 -16.64 40.98 -0.55
CA TYR A 126 -15.49 40.31 -1.17
C TYR A 126 -15.59 38.81 -0.97
N ILE A 127 -15.16 38.05 -1.96
CA ILE A 127 -14.98 36.61 -1.85
C ILE A 127 -13.53 36.39 -1.43
N LEU A 128 -13.34 35.96 -0.19
CA LEU A 128 -12.03 35.55 0.31
C LEU A 128 -11.92 34.04 0.11
N GLU A 129 -10.90 33.62 -0.64
CA GLU A 129 -10.48 32.22 -0.66
C GLU A 129 -9.68 31.96 0.63
N ASP A 130 -10.18 31.08 1.50
CA ASP A 130 -9.35 30.58 2.60
C ASP A 130 -8.20 29.80 1.97
N ALA A 131 -6.98 30.33 2.05
CA ALA A 131 -5.79 29.68 1.51
C ALA A 131 -5.71 28.27 2.09
N ALA A 132 -5.84 27.25 1.23
CA ALA A 132 -5.55 25.89 1.63
C ALA A 132 -4.07 25.85 2.04
N ASP A 133 -3.76 25.28 3.21
CA ASP A 133 -2.38 25.00 3.59
C ASP A 133 -1.81 23.97 2.59
N GLU A 134 -1.28 24.44 1.46
CA GLU A 134 -0.74 23.59 0.38
C GLU A 134 0.41 22.70 0.88
N ASN A 135 1.02 23.06 2.01
CA ASN A 135 2.14 22.35 2.62
C ASN A 135 1.74 21.27 3.63
N ARG A 136 0.44 21.03 3.90
CA ARG A 136 0.07 19.92 4.79
C ARG A 136 0.21 18.60 4.04
N PRO A 137 1.01 17.64 4.57
CA PRO A 137 1.08 16.31 3.97
C PRO A 137 -0.32 15.68 3.97
N ILE A 138 -0.80 15.33 2.78
CA ILE A 138 -2.15 14.83 2.51
C ILE A 138 -2.47 13.59 3.39
N LEU A 139 -1.47 12.73 3.58
CA LEU A 139 -1.56 11.54 4.41
C LEU A 139 -0.33 11.44 5.32
N THR A 140 -0.53 11.62 6.63
CA THR A 140 0.52 11.34 7.62
C THR A 140 0.56 9.85 7.94
N ASN A 141 1.71 9.34 8.40
CA ASN A 141 1.84 7.94 8.83
C ASN A 141 0.82 7.59 9.93
N GLU A 142 0.50 8.53 10.81
CA GLU A 142 -0.52 8.36 11.85
C GLU A 142 -1.92 8.12 11.27
N LYS A 143 -2.31 8.86 10.21
CA LYS A 143 -3.58 8.63 9.51
C LYS A 143 -3.60 7.27 8.84
N LEU A 144 -2.49 6.84 8.23
CA LEU A 144 -2.37 5.50 7.64
C LEU A 144 -2.57 4.39 8.68
N VAL A 145 -1.97 4.54 9.86
CA VAL A 145 -2.18 3.61 10.97
C VAL A 145 -3.65 3.59 11.40
N GLN A 146 -4.30 4.75 11.50
CA GLN A 146 -5.73 4.83 11.82
C GLN A 146 -6.61 4.17 10.76
N VAL A 147 -6.31 4.35 9.46
CA VAL A 147 -7.01 3.67 8.36
C VAL A 147 -6.84 2.16 8.48
N GLY A 148 -5.62 1.68 8.76
CA GLY A 148 -5.33 0.27 8.99
C GLY A 148 -6.08 -0.30 10.20
N GLN A 149 -6.18 0.45 11.30
CA GLN A 149 -6.97 0.08 12.47
C GLN A 149 -8.47 0.04 12.17
N LYS A 150 -9.02 1.04 11.46
CA LYS A 150 -10.43 1.06 11.03
C LYS A 150 -10.73 -0.17 10.16
N LEU A 151 -9.83 -0.50 9.24
CA LEU A 151 -9.98 -1.64 8.34
C LEU A 151 -9.89 -2.98 9.10
N ALA A 152 -8.93 -3.14 9.99
CA ALA A 152 -8.82 -4.32 10.85
C ALA A 152 -10.08 -4.51 11.72
N ARG A 153 -10.61 -3.43 12.33
CA ARG A 153 -11.87 -3.49 13.09
C ARG A 153 -13.05 -3.96 12.25
N LYS A 154 -13.18 -3.49 11.01
CA LYS A 154 -14.21 -3.98 10.07
C LYS A 154 -14.02 -5.46 9.74
N SER A 155 -12.77 -5.90 9.58
CA SER A 155 -12.45 -7.31 9.29
C SER A 155 -12.64 -8.26 10.47
N PHE A 156 -12.69 -7.76 11.71
CA PHE A 156 -12.94 -8.54 12.91
C PHE A 156 -14.27 -8.19 13.60
N GLN A 157 -15.17 -7.50 12.91
CA GLN A 157 -16.41 -7.00 13.51
C GLN A 157 -17.35 -8.11 13.99
N ASP A 158 -17.29 -9.27 13.33
CA ASP A 158 -18.13 -10.44 13.60
C ASP A 158 -17.45 -11.48 14.51
N PHE A 159 -16.29 -11.14 15.08
CA PHE A 159 -15.57 -12.04 15.99
C PHE A 159 -16.10 -11.88 17.41
N GLU A 160 -16.55 -12.99 17.99
CA GLU A 160 -16.94 -13.10 19.39
C GLU A 160 -15.83 -13.82 20.15
N LEU A 161 -15.36 -13.19 21.23
CA LEU A 161 -14.32 -13.71 22.11
C LEU A 161 -14.96 -13.99 23.47
N GLU A 162 -14.98 -15.25 23.88
CA GLU A 162 -15.59 -15.69 25.14
C GLU A 162 -14.56 -16.42 25.98
N LEU A 163 -14.33 -15.94 27.20
CA LEU A 163 -13.55 -16.66 28.21
C LEU A 163 -14.53 -17.39 29.13
N ASP A 164 -14.33 -18.69 29.32
CA ASP A 164 -15.15 -19.46 30.23
C ASP A 164 -14.93 -19.03 31.69
N HIS A 165 -15.96 -19.14 32.52
CA HIS A 165 -15.93 -18.78 33.94
C HIS A 165 -14.87 -19.55 34.74
N SER A 166 -14.44 -20.72 34.25
CA SER A 166 -13.36 -21.50 34.85
C SER A 166 -11.96 -20.96 34.55
N GLY A 167 -11.83 -20.07 33.56
CA GLY A 167 -10.54 -19.62 33.03
C GLY A 167 -9.74 -20.70 32.29
N MET A 168 -10.35 -21.86 32.02
CA MET A 168 -9.68 -23.00 31.36
C MET A 168 -9.92 -23.06 29.86
N GLU A 169 -10.98 -22.42 29.37
CA GLU A 169 -11.34 -22.44 27.95
C GLU A 169 -11.52 -21.00 27.43
N PHE A 170 -10.89 -20.69 26.30
CA PHE A 170 -11.10 -19.45 25.57
C PHE A 170 -11.62 -19.78 24.17
N GLN A 171 -12.77 -19.23 23.81
CA GLN A 171 -13.48 -19.54 22.58
C GLN A 171 -13.49 -18.32 21.65
N VAL A 172 -13.21 -18.56 20.37
CA VAL A 172 -13.27 -17.57 19.30
C VAL A 172 -14.30 -18.04 18.26
N LYS A 173 -15.38 -17.29 18.10
CA LYS A 173 -16.43 -17.55 17.10
C LYS A 173 -16.46 -16.44 16.06
N SER A 174 -16.77 -16.80 14.82
CA SER A 174 -17.09 -15.86 13.75
C SER A 174 -18.05 -16.53 12.77
N GLU A 175 -19.26 -15.98 12.65
CA GLU A 175 -20.30 -16.52 11.76
C GLU A 175 -19.89 -16.34 10.29
N ARG A 176 -19.35 -15.17 9.94
CA ARG A 176 -18.97 -14.84 8.56
C ARG A 176 -17.84 -15.72 8.05
N CYS A 177 -16.88 -16.05 8.90
CA CYS A 177 -15.75 -16.93 8.55
C CYS A 177 -16.06 -18.41 8.81
N SER A 178 -17.22 -18.73 9.39
CA SER A 178 -17.59 -20.08 9.86
C SER A 178 -16.52 -20.68 10.80
N ILE A 179 -16.05 -19.86 11.75
CA ILE A 179 -15.03 -20.24 12.74
C ILE A 179 -15.71 -20.50 14.07
N ASP A 180 -15.39 -21.64 14.67
CA ASP A 180 -15.64 -21.94 16.08
C ASP A 180 -14.40 -22.65 16.65
N LYS A 181 -13.53 -21.90 17.32
CA LYS A 181 -12.24 -22.39 17.82
C LYS A 181 -12.18 -22.26 19.33
N VAL A 182 -12.03 -23.39 20.01
CA VAL A 182 -11.83 -23.47 21.47
C VAL A 182 -10.35 -23.74 21.78
N PHE A 183 -9.77 -22.89 22.61
CA PHE A 183 -8.43 -23.03 23.18
C PHE A 183 -8.57 -23.53 24.62
N LYS A 184 -7.96 -24.68 24.94
CA LYS A 184 -7.99 -25.26 26.29
C LYS A 184 -6.63 -25.12 26.96
N PHE A 185 -6.62 -24.59 28.18
CA PHE A 185 -5.43 -24.42 29.00
C PHE A 185 -5.39 -25.54 30.04
N ASN A 186 -4.68 -26.62 29.73
CA ASN A 186 -4.60 -27.80 30.60
C ASN A 186 -3.52 -27.69 31.69
N ASN A 187 -2.85 -26.54 31.81
CA ASN A 187 -1.79 -26.38 32.79
C ASN A 187 -2.39 -25.95 34.12
N ASP A 188 -2.23 -26.79 35.15
CA ASP A 188 -2.71 -26.56 36.52
C ASP A 188 -2.24 -25.22 37.13
N SER A 189 -1.22 -24.59 36.54
CA SER A 189 -0.63 -23.34 37.03
C SER A 189 -1.27 -22.07 36.49
N SER A 190 -2.09 -22.12 35.44
CA SER A 190 -2.39 -20.93 34.63
C SER A 190 -3.88 -20.78 34.33
N VAL A 191 -4.69 -20.62 35.38
CA VAL A 191 -6.09 -20.19 35.22
C VAL A 191 -6.10 -18.77 34.68
N ILE A 192 -6.77 -18.53 33.55
CA ILE A 192 -6.91 -17.20 32.96
C ILE A 192 -8.01 -16.43 33.70
N ASP A 193 -7.70 -15.23 34.17
CA ASP A 193 -8.65 -14.39 34.92
C ASP A 193 -9.36 -13.39 34.00
N ASP A 194 -8.64 -12.81 33.03
CA ASP A 194 -9.17 -11.80 32.12
C ASP A 194 -8.41 -11.80 30.78
N PHE A 195 -8.89 -11.03 29.79
CA PHE A 195 -8.19 -10.81 28.53
C PHE A 195 -8.24 -9.36 28.05
N ASN A 196 -7.16 -8.91 27.42
CA ASN A 196 -7.01 -7.57 26.87
C ASN A 196 -6.68 -7.59 25.38
N ILE A 197 -7.21 -6.64 24.61
CA ILE A 197 -6.85 -6.46 23.21
C ILE A 197 -5.61 -5.58 23.12
N LEU A 198 -4.46 -6.19 22.84
CA LEU A 198 -3.17 -5.48 22.72
C LEU A 198 -3.04 -4.69 21.42
N LYS A 199 -3.43 -5.30 20.28
CA LYS A 199 -3.25 -4.70 18.95
C LYS A 199 -4.38 -5.15 18.03
N CYS A 200 -4.95 -4.21 17.28
CA CYS A 200 -5.87 -4.49 16.18
C CYS A 200 -5.48 -3.59 15.00
N GLY A 201 -4.88 -4.15 13.96
CA GLY A 201 -4.33 -3.38 12.85
C GLY A 201 -3.76 -4.26 11.74
N ILE A 202 -3.05 -3.65 10.80
CA ILE A 202 -2.33 -4.36 9.73
C ILE A 202 -0.99 -4.86 10.27
N ASP A 203 -0.52 -6.02 9.81
CA ASP A 203 0.81 -6.52 10.14
C ASP A 203 1.89 -5.57 9.60
N GLU A 204 2.96 -5.38 10.36
CA GLU A 204 4.09 -4.54 9.96
C GLU A 204 4.95 -5.24 8.90
N ASN A 205 4.90 -6.58 8.86
CA ASN A 205 5.68 -7.39 7.93
C ASN A 205 4.94 -7.68 6.62
N ASP A 206 3.60 -7.77 6.66
CA ASP A 206 2.77 -8.08 5.50
C ASP A 206 1.51 -7.19 5.45
N ASN A 207 1.49 -6.26 4.50
CA ASN A 207 0.37 -5.34 4.29
C ASN A 207 -0.96 -6.04 3.89
N GLN A 208 -0.91 -7.33 3.55
CA GLN A 208 -2.10 -8.14 3.24
C GLN A 208 -2.65 -8.89 4.45
N LEU A 209 -2.04 -8.79 5.63
CA LEU A 209 -2.53 -9.45 6.84
C LEU A 209 -3.06 -8.41 7.82
N VAL A 210 -4.28 -8.63 8.30
CA VAL A 210 -4.80 -7.95 9.49
C VAL A 210 -4.62 -8.85 10.69
N ILE A 211 -4.24 -8.23 11.81
CA ILE A 211 -3.91 -8.91 13.05
C ILE A 211 -4.79 -8.38 14.19
N LEU A 212 -5.38 -9.31 14.93
CA LEU A 212 -5.97 -9.09 16.24
C LEU A 212 -5.15 -9.85 17.28
N LYS A 213 -4.46 -9.11 18.14
CA LYS A 213 -3.62 -9.64 19.22
C LYS A 213 -4.32 -9.47 20.55
N VAL A 214 -4.62 -10.59 21.20
CA VAL A 214 -5.31 -10.69 22.49
C VAL A 214 -4.34 -11.26 23.51
N GLU A 215 -4.17 -10.57 24.62
CA GLU A 215 -3.43 -11.04 25.79
C GLU A 215 -4.42 -11.68 26.77
N LEU A 216 -4.15 -12.92 27.15
CA LEU A 216 -4.88 -13.69 28.14
C LEU A 216 -4.07 -13.62 29.43
N ILE A 217 -4.60 -12.95 30.45
CA ILE A 217 -3.91 -12.67 31.70
C ILE A 217 -4.13 -13.86 32.63
N ALA A 218 -3.06 -14.57 32.95
CA ALA A 218 -3.09 -15.61 33.96
C ALA A 218 -3.32 -14.96 35.33
N LYS A 219 -4.19 -15.58 36.12
CA LYS A 219 -4.38 -15.24 37.52
C LYS A 219 -3.04 -15.42 38.22
N GLN A 220 -2.40 -14.31 38.54
CA GLN A 220 -1.26 -14.36 39.44
C GLN A 220 -1.81 -14.98 40.72
N GLN A 221 -1.32 -16.17 41.07
CA GLN A 221 -1.52 -16.67 42.41
C GLN A 221 -0.84 -15.62 43.29
N GLU A 222 -1.63 -14.69 43.82
CA GLU A 222 -1.21 -13.87 44.94
C GLU A 222 -0.71 -14.90 45.94
N GLU A 223 0.61 -15.02 46.05
CA GLU A 223 1.23 -15.90 47.00
C GLU A 223 0.66 -15.48 48.34
N LYS A 224 -0.31 -16.27 48.84
CA LYS A 224 -0.85 -16.16 50.19
C LYS A 224 0.22 -16.50 51.25
N GLN A 225 1.50 -16.26 50.95
CA GLN A 225 2.63 -16.36 51.84
C GLN A 225 2.70 -15.16 52.80
N ALA A 226 1.96 -14.07 52.59
CA ALA A 226 1.99 -12.92 53.49
C ALA A 226 1.22 -13.08 54.83
N ASN A 227 0.48 -14.19 55.06
CA ASN A 227 -0.33 -14.33 56.29
C ASN A 227 -0.11 -15.60 57.14
N ASN A 228 0.78 -16.52 56.76
CA ASN A 228 1.18 -17.60 57.67
C ASN A 228 2.30 -17.20 58.64
N ASP A 229 3.12 -16.20 58.30
CA ASP A 229 4.13 -15.69 59.21
C ASP A 229 3.53 -14.78 60.30
N THR A 230 2.44 -14.06 60.04
CA THR A 230 1.75 -13.26 61.06
C THR A 230 1.06 -14.13 62.12
N LEU A 231 0.51 -15.28 61.74
CA LEU A 231 -0.10 -16.21 62.69
C LEU A 231 0.94 -17.05 63.44
N SER A 232 2.03 -17.44 62.77
CA SER A 232 3.15 -18.14 63.41
C SER A 232 3.91 -17.23 64.40
N ASN A 233 4.11 -15.96 64.05
CA ASN A 233 4.69 -14.97 64.96
C ASN A 233 3.79 -14.66 66.16
N LEU A 234 2.46 -14.72 66.00
CA LEU A 234 1.51 -14.55 67.11
C LEU A 234 1.53 -15.76 68.07
N ILE A 235 1.64 -16.98 67.54
CA ILE A 235 1.76 -18.20 68.35
C ILE A 235 3.11 -18.23 69.10
N GLN A 236 4.19 -17.79 68.47
CA GLN A 236 5.52 -17.75 69.09
C GLN A 236 5.66 -16.69 70.20
N TRP A 237 4.96 -15.55 70.07
CA TRP A 237 4.88 -14.54 71.13
C TRP A 237 4.14 -15.07 72.36
N ALA A 238 3.02 -15.77 72.15
CA ALA A 238 2.24 -16.37 73.24
C ALA A 238 3.01 -17.45 74.03
N GLN A 239 3.88 -18.24 73.39
CA GLN A 239 4.65 -19.29 74.08
C GLN A 239 5.81 -18.74 74.93
N ASN A 240 6.38 -17.58 74.56
CA ASN A 240 7.46 -16.95 75.34
C ASN A 240 6.95 -16.25 76.60
N GLU A 241 5.70 -15.78 76.64
CA GLU A 241 5.10 -15.20 77.85
C GLU A 241 4.89 -16.24 78.97
N TYR A 242 4.63 -17.52 78.63
CA TYR A 242 4.44 -18.58 79.63
C TYR A 242 5.73 -19.22 80.13
N SER A 243 6.85 -19.06 79.42
CA SER A 243 8.13 -19.73 79.75
C SER A 243 9.03 -18.91 80.70
N SER A 244 8.62 -17.71 81.09
CA SER A 244 9.42 -16.79 81.91
C SER A 244 9.15 -16.87 83.43
N ALA A 245 8.28 -17.78 83.86
CA ALA A 245 7.80 -17.85 85.25
C ALA A 245 8.05 -19.21 85.94
N SER A 246 9.26 -19.77 85.85
CA SER A 246 9.70 -20.81 86.79
C SER A 246 11.21 -21.05 86.78
N SER A 247 11.94 -20.39 87.69
CA SER A 247 13.24 -20.88 88.14
C SER A 247 13.47 -20.52 89.61
N SER A 248 13.14 -21.50 90.46
CA SER A 248 13.36 -21.50 91.91
C SER A 248 14.85 -21.64 92.24
N PRO A 249 15.35 -21.00 93.31
CA PRO A 249 16.72 -21.18 93.78
C PRO A 249 16.82 -22.34 94.80
N SER A 250 17.77 -23.26 94.60
CA SER A 250 18.16 -24.29 95.59
C SER A 250 19.69 -24.28 95.73
N THR A 251 20.30 -23.99 96.87
CA THR A 251 20.44 -24.74 98.14
C THR A 251 21.91 -25.15 98.32
N PHE A 252 22.58 -24.33 99.14
CA PHE A 252 23.65 -24.60 100.11
C PHE A 252 24.30 -26.02 100.11
N GLY A 253 25.60 -26.07 99.81
CA GLY A 253 26.44 -27.26 100.03
C GLY A 253 27.90 -26.85 100.23
N VAL A 254 28.32 -26.75 101.49
CA VAL A 254 29.70 -26.44 101.91
C VAL A 254 30.55 -27.68 101.74
N THR A 255 31.46 -27.67 100.76
CA THR A 255 32.51 -28.69 100.61
C THR A 255 33.89 -28.03 100.59
N THR A 256 34.84 -28.71 101.23
CA THR A 256 36.18 -28.29 101.60
C THR A 256 37.05 -27.78 100.43
N ASN A 257 37.82 -26.72 100.69
CA ASN A 257 38.56 -25.92 99.69
C ASN A 257 39.64 -26.65 98.86
N TYR A 258 40.14 -27.82 99.29
CA TYR A 258 41.27 -28.49 98.61
C TYR A 258 40.85 -29.32 97.39
N ASP A 259 39.64 -29.90 97.40
CA ASP A 259 39.11 -30.63 96.24
C ASP A 259 38.54 -29.71 95.15
N HIS A 260 38.21 -28.46 95.52
CA HIS A 260 37.65 -27.50 94.58
C HIS A 260 38.71 -26.99 93.59
N GLU A 261 39.92 -26.64 94.05
CA GLU A 261 41.01 -26.20 93.17
C GLU A 261 41.45 -27.28 92.17
N LYS A 262 41.53 -28.55 92.60
CA LYS A 262 41.90 -29.65 91.70
C LYS A 262 40.83 -29.89 90.62
N ARG A 263 39.55 -29.78 90.98
CA ARG A 263 38.44 -29.82 89.99
C ARG A 263 38.46 -28.59 89.07
N GLN A 264 38.73 -27.40 89.58
CA GLN A 264 38.85 -26.18 88.76
C GLN A 264 40.00 -26.29 87.74
N ARG A 265 41.18 -26.79 88.14
CA ARG A 265 42.30 -27.02 87.21
C ARG A 265 41.97 -28.06 86.15
N GLN A 266 41.30 -29.16 86.50
CA GLN A 266 40.85 -30.16 85.54
C GLN A 266 39.78 -29.62 84.58
N GLN A 267 38.84 -28.82 85.09
CA GLN A 267 37.84 -28.12 84.28
C GLN A 267 38.49 -27.11 83.33
N GLU A 268 39.51 -26.39 83.76
CA GLU A 268 40.20 -25.42 82.91
C GLU A 268 41.01 -26.11 81.80
N ILE A 269 41.71 -27.21 82.10
CA ILE A 269 42.40 -28.02 81.09
C ILE A 269 41.39 -28.56 80.06
N HIS A 270 40.24 -29.07 80.52
CA HIS A 270 39.19 -29.56 79.63
C HIS A 270 38.62 -28.43 78.76
N ARG A 271 38.38 -27.25 79.34
CA ARG A 271 37.91 -26.05 78.61
C ARG A 271 38.91 -25.62 77.55
N ARG A 272 40.21 -25.59 77.86
CA ARG A 272 41.27 -25.24 76.89
C ARG A 272 41.34 -26.26 75.74
N LYS A 273 41.21 -27.56 76.03
CA LYS A 273 41.21 -28.60 75.00
C LYS A 273 39.98 -28.51 74.09
N LEU A 274 38.81 -28.22 74.66
CA LEU A 274 37.58 -28.00 73.90
C LEU A 274 37.68 -26.75 73.03
N GLN A 275 38.25 -25.66 73.55
CA GLN A 275 38.49 -24.43 72.79
C GLN A 275 39.43 -24.68 71.60
N GLN A 276 40.56 -25.36 71.82
CA GLN A 276 41.46 -25.74 70.73
C GLN A 276 40.78 -26.58 69.65
N GLN A 277 39.92 -27.53 70.04
CA GLN A 277 39.17 -28.34 69.09
C GLN A 277 38.15 -27.50 68.29
N ARG A 278 37.49 -26.52 68.92
CA ARG A 278 36.61 -25.57 68.24
C ARG A 278 37.40 -24.71 67.25
N ASP A 279 38.50 -24.10 67.67
CA ASP A 279 39.34 -23.26 66.82
C ASP A 279 39.91 -24.05 65.62
N SER A 280 40.32 -25.31 65.83
CA SER A 280 40.75 -26.19 64.75
C SER A 280 39.62 -26.52 63.76
N ARG A 281 38.40 -26.76 64.26
CA ARG A 281 37.22 -27.03 63.41
C ARG A 281 36.82 -25.78 62.63
N GLU A 282 36.82 -24.61 63.26
CA GLU A 282 36.53 -23.33 62.61
C GLU A 282 37.56 -23.01 61.53
N LYS A 283 38.86 -23.22 61.79
CA LYS A 283 39.92 -23.06 60.78
C LYS A 283 39.73 -24.02 59.60
N MET A 284 39.33 -25.26 59.84
CA MET A 284 39.05 -26.23 58.77
C MET A 284 37.82 -25.80 57.95
N GLN A 285 36.74 -25.35 58.59
CA GLN A 285 35.55 -24.84 57.92
C GLN A 285 35.84 -23.56 57.12
N GLN A 286 36.65 -22.65 57.67
CA GLN A 286 37.09 -21.45 56.96
C GLN A 286 37.90 -21.79 55.71
N LYS A 287 38.81 -22.77 55.78
CA LYS A 287 39.55 -23.26 54.61
C LYS A 287 38.62 -23.85 53.54
N GLN A 288 37.66 -24.69 53.95
CA GLN A 288 36.68 -25.28 53.02
C GLN A 288 35.81 -24.21 52.34
N ARG A 289 35.34 -23.21 53.10
CA ARG A 289 34.57 -22.08 52.53
C ARG A 289 35.40 -21.25 51.57
N ALA A 290 36.67 -20.97 51.91
CA ALA A 290 37.58 -20.23 51.04
C ALA A 290 37.86 -21.00 49.74
N GLU A 291 38.01 -22.33 49.81
CA GLU A 291 38.21 -23.17 48.62
C GLU A 291 36.96 -23.21 47.72
N GLN A 292 35.77 -23.34 48.32
CA GLN A 292 34.50 -23.25 47.59
C GLN A 292 34.32 -21.91 46.89
N LEU A 293 34.66 -20.80 47.57
CA LEU A 293 34.59 -19.46 46.99
C LEU A 293 35.52 -19.33 45.78
N ARG A 294 36.77 -19.82 45.89
CA ARG A 294 37.74 -19.79 44.77
C ARG A 294 37.26 -20.61 43.57
N LEU A 295 36.65 -21.77 43.82
CA LEU A 295 36.07 -22.60 42.75
C LEU A 295 34.88 -21.91 42.07
N GLN A 296 34.07 -21.18 42.84
CA GLN A 296 32.96 -20.41 42.29
C GLN A 296 33.45 -19.22 41.44
N GLU A 297 34.43 -18.45 41.94
CA GLU A 297 35.05 -17.36 41.20
C GLU A 297 35.68 -17.84 39.88
N GLU A 298 36.32 -19.01 39.88
CA GLU A 298 36.89 -19.60 38.67
C GLU A 298 35.81 -20.01 37.66
N LYS A 299 34.71 -20.62 38.12
CA LYS A 299 33.56 -20.95 37.26
C LYS A 299 32.95 -19.70 36.64
N GLU A 300 32.73 -18.67 37.44
CA GLU A 300 32.20 -17.39 36.95
C GLU A 300 33.17 -16.69 35.98
N ARG A 301 34.49 -16.88 36.13
CA ARG A 301 35.47 -16.35 35.17
C ARG A 301 35.37 -17.07 33.83
N VAL A 302 35.31 -18.41 33.84
CA VAL A 302 35.16 -19.22 32.62
C VAL A 302 33.84 -18.94 31.92
N GLU A 303 32.75 -18.77 32.68
CA GLU A 303 31.44 -18.41 32.13
C GLU A 303 31.45 -17.02 31.49
N ARG A 304 32.09 -16.03 32.12
CA ARG A 304 32.29 -14.69 31.54
C ARG A 304 33.10 -14.72 30.26
N GLU A 305 34.22 -15.46 30.24
CA GLU A 305 35.04 -15.62 29.03
C GLU A 305 34.25 -16.28 27.88
N ARG A 306 33.41 -17.29 28.19
CA ARG A 306 32.54 -17.94 27.20
C ARG A 306 31.45 -17.02 26.68
N ALA A 307 30.83 -16.23 27.57
CA ALA A 307 29.83 -15.24 27.19
C ALA A 307 30.43 -14.14 26.29
N GLU A 308 31.65 -13.70 26.57
CA GLU A 308 32.36 -12.72 25.74
C GLU A 308 32.70 -13.29 24.35
N GLN A 309 33.17 -14.54 24.27
CA GLN A 309 33.40 -15.21 22.98
C GLN A 309 32.13 -15.32 22.13
N LEU A 310 30.99 -15.65 22.75
CA LEU A 310 29.70 -15.70 22.05
C LEU A 310 29.28 -14.31 21.54
N ARG A 311 29.46 -13.26 22.33
CA ARG A 311 29.18 -11.87 21.92
C ARG A 311 30.05 -11.45 20.72
N ILE A 312 31.33 -11.78 20.73
CA ILE A 312 32.24 -11.50 19.60
C ILE A 312 31.78 -12.26 18.35
N GLN A 313 31.41 -13.53 18.48
CA GLN A 313 30.93 -14.35 17.37
C GLN A 313 29.62 -13.79 16.78
N GLU A 314 28.69 -13.36 17.62
CA GLU A 314 27.44 -12.73 17.21
C GLU A 314 27.70 -11.41 16.48
N GLN A 315 28.57 -10.55 17.00
CA GLN A 315 28.97 -9.31 16.33
C GLN A 315 29.59 -9.57 14.95
N GLN A 316 30.41 -10.62 14.80
CA GLN A 316 30.96 -11.02 13.51
C GLN A 316 29.87 -11.49 12.54
N ARG A 317 28.86 -12.23 13.01
CA ARG A 317 27.71 -12.65 12.18
C ARG A 317 26.90 -11.44 11.72
N ILE A 318 26.62 -10.50 12.61
CA ILE A 318 25.92 -9.25 12.29
C ILE A 318 26.71 -8.42 11.28
N ALA A 319 28.03 -8.27 11.48
CA ALA A 319 28.90 -7.53 10.56
C ALA A 319 28.93 -8.17 9.18
N LYS A 320 29.04 -9.51 9.10
CA LYS A 320 29.02 -10.25 7.83
C LYS A 320 27.68 -10.10 7.11
N HIS A 321 26.57 -10.22 7.84
CA HIS A 321 25.23 -10.05 7.25
C HIS A 321 25.02 -8.62 6.74
N ARG A 322 25.46 -7.60 7.49
CA ARG A 322 25.42 -6.20 7.06
C ARG A 322 26.26 -5.97 5.79
N GLN A 323 27.44 -6.58 5.69
CA GLN A 323 28.26 -6.49 4.49
C GLN A 323 27.59 -7.14 3.27
N GLU A 324 26.93 -8.28 3.47
CA GLU A 324 26.18 -8.96 2.41
C GLU A 324 24.99 -8.12 1.91
N GLN A 325 24.22 -7.51 2.83
CA GLN A 325 23.13 -6.60 2.47
C GLN A 325 23.63 -5.40 1.64
N LEU A 326 24.78 -4.82 2.00
CA LEU A 326 25.39 -3.73 1.22
C LEU A 326 25.79 -4.19 -0.19
N ARG A 327 26.35 -5.40 -0.33
CA ARG A 327 26.69 -5.97 -1.66
C ARG A 327 25.45 -6.20 -2.53
N VAL A 328 24.37 -6.70 -1.94
CA VAL A 328 23.09 -6.88 -2.65
C VAL A 328 22.51 -5.53 -3.08
N GLN A 329 22.55 -4.51 -2.21
CA GLN A 329 22.08 -3.17 -2.53
C GLN A 329 22.90 -2.52 -3.66
N GLU A 330 24.21 -2.72 -3.66
CA GLU A 330 25.10 -2.25 -4.72
C GLU A 330 24.82 -2.95 -6.06
N GLN A 331 24.63 -4.27 -6.04
CA GLN A 331 24.23 -5.04 -7.23
C GLN A 331 22.90 -4.56 -7.81
N GLN A 332 21.90 -4.31 -6.96
CA GLN A 332 20.61 -3.78 -7.41
C GLN A 332 20.74 -2.37 -8.01
N ARG A 333 21.62 -1.52 -7.48
CA ARG A 333 21.90 -0.20 -8.07
C ARG A 333 22.55 -0.33 -9.45
N LEU A 334 23.52 -1.23 -9.58
CA LEU A 334 24.21 -1.49 -10.85
C LEU A 334 23.24 -2.07 -11.91
N GLU A 335 22.35 -2.97 -11.51
CA GLU A 335 21.34 -3.54 -12.39
C GLU A 335 20.33 -2.48 -12.87
N LYS A 336 19.86 -1.60 -11.97
CA LYS A 336 19.01 -0.46 -12.34
C LYS A 336 19.70 0.47 -13.35
N LEU A 337 21.00 0.76 -13.16
CA LEU A 337 21.79 1.55 -14.09
C LEU A 337 21.89 0.87 -15.47
N ARG A 338 22.17 -0.43 -15.51
CA ARG A 338 22.20 -1.20 -16.77
C ARG A 338 20.85 -1.22 -17.48
N ALA A 339 19.76 -1.38 -16.73
CA ALA A 339 18.41 -1.34 -17.29
C ALA A 339 18.06 0.06 -17.87
N GLN A 340 18.50 1.14 -17.20
CA GLN A 340 18.34 2.49 -17.72
C GLN A 340 19.15 2.71 -19.00
N GLU A 341 20.40 2.25 -19.07
CA GLU A 341 21.22 2.32 -20.29
C GLU A 341 20.60 1.51 -21.43
N HIS A 342 20.11 0.30 -21.16
CA HIS A 342 19.42 -0.53 -22.16
C HIS A 342 18.19 0.20 -22.71
N ASN A 343 17.35 0.76 -21.85
CA ASN A 343 16.17 1.52 -22.27
C ASN A 343 16.53 2.78 -23.08
N ARG A 344 17.65 3.44 -22.78
CA ARG A 344 18.14 4.57 -23.58
C ARG A 344 18.57 4.12 -24.97
N LEU A 345 19.32 3.02 -25.06
CA LEU A 345 19.77 2.46 -26.33
C LEU A 345 18.60 1.97 -27.20
N GLU A 346 17.58 1.38 -26.58
CA GLU A 346 16.36 0.93 -27.27
C GLU A 346 15.58 2.11 -27.86
N LYS A 347 15.36 3.18 -27.06
CA LYS A 347 14.73 4.42 -27.56
C LYS A 347 15.52 5.07 -28.69
N GLU A 348 16.85 5.04 -28.62
CA GLU A 348 17.71 5.56 -29.68
C GLU A 348 17.57 4.74 -30.98
N ARG A 349 17.48 3.40 -30.87
CA ARG A 349 17.22 2.52 -32.02
C ARG A 349 15.84 2.78 -32.64
N GLU A 350 14.80 2.92 -31.81
CA GLU A 350 13.46 3.26 -32.30
C GLU A 350 13.44 4.61 -33.03
N TYR A 351 14.14 5.61 -32.49
CA TYR A 351 14.27 6.93 -33.12
C TYR A 351 14.99 6.85 -34.47
N GLN A 352 16.07 6.07 -34.57
CA GLN A 352 16.76 5.85 -35.84
C GLN A 352 15.89 5.13 -36.88
N LEU A 353 15.10 4.14 -36.45
CA LEU A 353 14.15 3.46 -37.35
C LEU A 353 13.08 4.43 -37.87
N LYS A 354 12.52 5.29 -37.02
CA LYS A 354 11.56 6.33 -37.44
C LYS A 354 12.15 7.29 -38.47
N ILE A 355 13.40 7.74 -38.26
CA ILE A 355 14.10 8.59 -39.24
C ILE A 355 14.25 7.86 -40.58
N GLN A 356 14.63 6.57 -40.56
CA GLN A 356 14.76 5.79 -41.80
C GLN A 356 13.43 5.60 -42.52
N GLU A 357 12.34 5.33 -41.79
CA GLU A 357 11.00 5.23 -42.37
C GLU A 357 10.54 6.54 -42.99
N GLU A 358 10.75 7.66 -42.29
CA GLU A 358 10.42 9.00 -42.79
C GLU A 358 11.20 9.30 -44.09
N GLN A 359 12.49 8.98 -44.16
CA GLN A 359 13.29 9.12 -45.38
C GLN A 359 12.77 8.24 -46.53
N ARG A 360 12.31 7.02 -46.24
CA ARG A 360 11.71 6.14 -47.26
C ARG A 360 10.40 6.71 -47.79
N MET A 361 9.54 7.21 -46.90
CA MET A 361 8.28 7.84 -47.27
C MET A 361 8.49 9.11 -48.09
N GLU A 362 9.47 9.94 -47.71
CA GLU A 362 9.81 11.15 -48.46
C GLU A 362 10.34 10.81 -49.86
N LYS A 363 11.19 9.79 -49.98
CA LYS A 363 11.67 9.31 -51.28
C LYS A 363 10.52 8.82 -52.16
N GLN A 364 9.57 8.06 -51.61
CA GLN A 364 8.38 7.61 -52.34
C GLN A 364 7.51 8.80 -52.81
N ARG A 365 7.31 9.81 -51.96
CA ARG A 365 6.59 11.03 -52.35
C ARG A 365 7.29 11.77 -53.49
N GLN A 366 8.61 11.88 -53.46
CA GLN A 366 9.38 12.50 -54.54
C GLN A 366 9.29 11.72 -55.85
N GLU A 367 9.34 10.39 -55.80
CA GLU A 367 9.15 9.53 -56.97
C GLU A 367 7.74 9.66 -57.55
N GLU A 368 6.71 9.72 -56.70
CA GLU A 368 5.32 9.94 -57.12
C GLU A 368 5.12 11.31 -57.79
N LEU A 369 5.72 12.37 -57.24
CA LEU A 369 5.69 13.72 -57.83
C LEU A 369 6.35 13.72 -59.21
N ARG A 370 7.52 13.09 -59.36
CA ARG A 370 8.19 12.95 -60.66
C ARG A 370 7.37 12.16 -61.66
N ALA A 371 6.71 11.08 -61.25
CA ALA A 371 5.83 10.31 -62.11
C ALA A 371 4.62 11.13 -62.58
N LYS A 372 4.01 11.93 -61.70
CA LYS A 372 2.91 12.85 -62.06
C LYS A 372 3.35 13.93 -63.04
N GLU A 373 4.55 14.49 -62.88
CA GLU A 373 5.10 15.47 -63.82
C GLU A 373 5.34 14.85 -65.21
N GLN A 374 5.90 13.63 -65.26
CA GLN A 374 6.08 12.91 -66.52
C GLN A 374 4.73 12.63 -67.21
N GLN A 375 3.73 12.17 -66.47
CA GLN A 375 2.38 11.96 -67.01
C GLN A 375 1.77 13.25 -67.57
N ARG A 376 1.95 14.39 -66.89
CA ARG A 376 1.49 15.70 -67.38
C ARG A 376 2.19 16.09 -68.68
N LEU A 377 3.50 15.85 -68.79
CA LEU A 377 4.27 16.13 -70.00
C LEU A 377 3.84 15.23 -71.17
N GLU A 378 3.63 13.94 -70.91
CA GLU A 378 3.09 12.98 -71.89
C GLU A 378 1.68 13.37 -72.35
N GLU A 379 0.81 13.81 -71.43
CA GLU A 379 -0.53 14.27 -71.79
C GLU A 379 -0.49 15.55 -72.63
N GLN A 380 0.39 16.51 -72.31
CA GLN A 380 0.59 17.71 -73.11
C GLN A 380 1.12 17.39 -74.51
N THR A 381 2.09 16.48 -74.63
CA THR A 381 2.61 16.07 -75.94
C THR A 381 1.57 15.30 -76.75
N ARG A 382 0.74 14.47 -76.11
CA ARG A 382 -0.40 13.79 -76.74
C ARG A 382 -1.41 14.81 -77.27
N LYS A 383 -1.84 15.77 -76.44
CA LYS A 383 -2.76 16.85 -76.84
C LYS A 383 -2.20 17.68 -78.00
N ALA A 384 -0.91 18.04 -77.97
CA ALA A 384 -0.27 18.76 -79.06
C ALA A 384 -0.22 17.95 -80.37
N ARG A 385 -0.05 16.63 -80.29
CA ARG A 385 -0.10 15.73 -81.45
C ARG A 385 -1.51 15.62 -82.02
N GLU A 386 -2.51 15.45 -81.15
CA GLU A 386 -3.95 15.44 -81.52
C GLU A 386 -4.36 16.77 -82.17
N GLU A 387 -3.86 17.91 -81.66
CA GLU A 387 -4.11 19.23 -82.23
C GLU A 387 -3.46 19.41 -83.60
N LYS A 388 -2.20 18.98 -83.77
CA LYS A 388 -1.54 18.95 -85.09
C LYS A 388 -2.30 18.09 -86.09
N GLU A 389 -2.75 16.90 -85.69
CA GLU A 389 -3.55 16.02 -86.56
C GLU A 389 -4.89 16.68 -86.92
N ARG A 390 -5.52 17.38 -85.97
CA ARG A 390 -6.74 18.15 -86.22
C ARG A 390 -6.50 19.31 -87.18
N GLN A 391 -5.38 20.03 -87.06
CA GLN A 391 -5.00 21.09 -87.99
C GLN A 391 -4.75 20.52 -89.40
N GLN A 392 -4.03 19.41 -89.52
CA GLN A 392 -3.82 18.72 -90.80
C GLN A 392 -5.14 18.27 -91.43
N LYS A 393 -6.07 17.71 -90.63
CA LYS A 393 -7.42 17.37 -91.11
C LYS A 393 -8.17 18.61 -91.60
N LEU A 394 -8.10 19.73 -90.87
CA LEU A 394 -8.74 20.98 -91.28
C LEU A 394 -8.13 21.54 -92.58
N GLU A 395 -6.81 21.51 -92.74
CA GLU A 395 -6.15 21.88 -93.99
C GLU A 395 -6.55 20.96 -95.14
N TYR A 396 -6.64 19.65 -94.90
CA TYR A 396 -7.13 18.69 -95.86
C TYR A 396 -8.57 19.00 -96.29
N TYR A 397 -9.50 19.25 -95.36
CA TYR A 397 -10.87 19.65 -95.68
C TYR A 397 -10.94 20.99 -96.42
N ARG A 398 -10.10 21.96 -96.06
CA ARG A 398 -9.99 23.25 -96.77
C ARG A 398 -9.52 23.06 -98.21
N ASN A 399 -8.56 22.17 -98.44
CA ASN A 399 -8.09 21.82 -99.78
C ASN A 399 -9.17 21.04 -100.56
N LEU A 400 -9.93 20.17 -99.88
CA LEU A 400 -11.07 19.45 -100.46
C LEU A 400 -12.22 20.39 -100.85
N GLU A 401 -12.47 21.47 -100.11
CA GLU A 401 -13.44 22.50 -100.50
C GLU A 401 -13.02 23.24 -101.77
N VAL A 402 -11.72 23.47 -101.96
CA VAL A 402 -11.17 24.04 -103.21
C VAL A 402 -11.29 23.05 -104.38
N GLU A 403 -11.11 21.76 -104.14
CA GLU A 403 -11.36 20.70 -105.12
C GLU A 403 -12.84 20.53 -105.43
N MET A 404 -13.73 20.53 -104.43
CA MET A 404 -15.19 20.44 -104.63
C MET A 404 -15.78 21.68 -105.30
N ALA A 405 -15.22 22.87 -105.07
CA ALA A 405 -15.59 24.08 -105.82
C ALA A 405 -15.17 24.00 -107.31
N ASN A 406 -14.13 23.21 -107.63
CA ASN A 406 -13.75 22.89 -109.01
C ASN A 406 -14.60 21.73 -109.59
N GLU A 407 -15.00 20.76 -108.77
CA GLU A 407 -15.85 19.63 -109.17
C GLU A 407 -17.33 20.04 -109.33
N GLN A 408 -17.79 21.09 -108.65
CA GLN A 408 -19.12 21.71 -108.85
C GLN A 408 -19.28 22.37 -110.23
N LYS A 409 -18.18 22.66 -110.95
CA LYS A 409 -18.23 23.02 -112.38
C LYS A 409 -18.31 21.80 -113.31
N ARG A 410 -18.14 20.58 -112.81
CA ARG A 410 -18.12 19.34 -113.60
C ARG A 410 -19.34 18.45 -113.41
N ILE A 411 -20.07 18.60 -112.31
CA ILE A 411 -21.18 17.72 -111.93
C ILE A 411 -22.51 18.50 -111.91
N GLU A 412 -22.82 19.17 -113.03
CA GLU A 412 -24.18 19.65 -113.37
C GLU A 412 -24.88 18.74 -114.41
N LYS A 413 -24.31 17.56 -114.68
CA LYS A 413 -24.93 16.49 -115.47
C LYS A 413 -24.78 15.17 -114.72
N LEU A 414 -25.79 14.83 -113.92
CA LEU A 414 -26.55 13.58 -114.05
C LEU A 414 -27.43 13.41 -112.82
N LYS A 415 -28.73 13.34 -113.10
CA LYS A 415 -29.79 13.09 -112.15
C LYS A 415 -29.85 11.61 -111.75
N SER A 416 -30.41 11.40 -110.56
CA SER A 416 -31.36 10.33 -110.18
C SER A 416 -30.83 8.96 -109.71
N VAL A 417 -31.18 8.54 -108.48
CA VAL A 417 -32.32 7.65 -108.12
C VAL A 417 -32.17 7.06 -106.69
N LYS A 418 -33.20 7.27 -105.85
CA LYS A 418 -33.84 6.47 -104.76
C LYS A 418 -33.00 5.84 -103.63
N LYS A 419 -33.20 6.28 -102.37
CA LYS A 419 -34.08 5.78 -101.27
C LYS A 419 -33.53 4.57 -100.49
N ASN A 420 -33.36 4.74 -99.17
CA ASN A 420 -34.11 3.97 -98.18
C ASN A 420 -34.03 4.58 -96.77
N ASP A 421 -35.18 4.52 -96.09
CA ASP A 421 -35.51 5.03 -94.77
C ASP A 421 -34.90 4.18 -93.64
N HIS A 422 -34.46 4.80 -92.53
CA HIS A 422 -35.19 4.70 -91.25
C HIS A 422 -34.53 5.57 -90.14
N PRO A 423 -35.31 6.04 -89.15
CA PRO A 423 -34.93 7.08 -88.19
C PRO A 423 -34.52 6.52 -86.82
N LEU A 424 -34.08 7.45 -85.95
CA LEU A 424 -34.26 7.54 -84.49
C LEU A 424 -32.95 8.01 -83.83
N ASN A 425 -32.86 9.29 -83.47
CA ASN A 425 -33.20 9.81 -82.14
C ASN A 425 -32.33 9.23 -81.00
N GLY A 426 -31.58 10.15 -80.38
CA GLY A 426 -31.63 10.25 -78.93
C GLY A 426 -30.45 9.65 -78.15
N ARG A 427 -29.43 10.49 -77.96
CA ARG A 427 -28.93 10.95 -76.65
C ARG A 427 -28.49 9.90 -75.61
N ARG A 428 -27.30 10.20 -75.06
CA ARG A 428 -26.67 9.75 -73.80
C ARG A 428 -25.73 8.55 -73.92
N LYS A 429 -24.45 8.87 -74.07
CA LYS A 429 -23.34 7.97 -73.71
C LYS A 429 -23.36 7.81 -72.19
N SER A 430 -23.68 6.62 -71.71
CA SER A 430 -23.42 6.18 -70.35
C SER A 430 -21.91 6.21 -70.12
N GLY A 431 -21.48 6.99 -69.12
CA GLY A 431 -20.18 6.77 -68.50
C GLY A 431 -20.14 5.38 -67.84
N PRO A 432 -18.95 4.88 -67.50
CA PRO A 432 -18.83 3.65 -66.74
C PRO A 432 -19.61 3.80 -65.44
N ILE A 433 -20.59 2.90 -65.25
CA ILE A 433 -21.24 2.72 -63.95
C ILE A 433 -20.15 2.10 -63.08
N LEU A 434 -19.68 2.87 -62.09
CA LEU A 434 -19.11 2.29 -60.90
C LEU A 434 -20.25 1.46 -60.30
N GLU A 435 -20.22 0.14 -60.52
CA GLU A 435 -20.89 -0.76 -59.60
C GLU A 435 -20.46 -0.33 -58.21
N ASN A 436 -21.43 -0.07 -57.35
CA ASN A 436 -21.19 -0.07 -55.93
C ASN A 436 -20.66 -1.48 -55.64
N VAL A 437 -19.33 -1.62 -55.63
CA VAL A 437 -18.68 -2.73 -54.99
C VAL A 437 -19.08 -2.55 -53.54
N ASP A 438 -20.10 -3.32 -53.12
CA ASP A 438 -20.36 -3.55 -51.70
C ASP A 438 -19.04 -4.09 -51.17
N ASP A 439 -18.24 -3.21 -50.58
CA ASP A 439 -16.99 -3.58 -49.99
C ASP A 439 -17.33 -4.42 -48.78
N GLU A 440 -16.94 -5.69 -48.83
CA GLU A 440 -16.98 -6.59 -47.69
C GLU A 440 -16.32 -5.97 -46.44
N GLU A 441 -15.49 -4.95 -46.63
CA GLU A 441 -14.81 -4.20 -45.58
C GLU A 441 -15.74 -3.23 -44.83
N GLU A 442 -16.65 -2.50 -45.50
CA GLU A 442 -17.68 -1.68 -44.82
C GLU A 442 -18.66 -2.57 -44.05
N SER A 443 -19.03 -3.73 -44.63
CA SER A 443 -19.86 -4.72 -43.92
C SER A 443 -19.15 -5.34 -42.71
N ARG A 444 -17.84 -5.63 -42.80
CA ARG A 444 -17.02 -6.08 -41.65
C ARG A 444 -16.85 -4.98 -40.60
N TYR A 445 -16.72 -3.72 -41.01
CA TYR A 445 -16.60 -2.59 -40.09
C TYR A 445 -17.90 -2.37 -39.30
N ILE A 446 -19.05 -2.44 -39.97
CA ILE A 446 -20.37 -2.34 -39.32
C ILE A 446 -20.61 -3.54 -38.37
N HIS A 447 -20.26 -4.76 -38.77
CA HIS A 447 -20.35 -5.93 -37.88
C HIS A 447 -19.36 -5.86 -36.70
N SER A 448 -18.17 -5.28 -36.88
CA SER A 448 -17.21 -5.03 -35.81
C SER A 448 -17.74 -4.00 -34.80
N LEU A 449 -18.45 -2.96 -35.26
CA LEU A 449 -19.10 -1.96 -34.40
C LEU A 449 -20.26 -2.54 -33.58
N ASP A 450 -21.00 -3.51 -34.13
CA ASP A 450 -22.09 -4.17 -33.41
C ASP A 450 -21.63 -5.31 -32.49
N GLN A 451 -20.46 -5.91 -32.76
CA GLN A 451 -19.82 -6.89 -31.86
C GLN A 451 -18.88 -6.25 -30.82
N SER A 452 -18.55 -4.98 -30.99
CA SER A 452 -17.83 -4.21 -29.97
C SER A 452 -18.68 -4.20 -28.70
N PRO A 453 -18.16 -4.66 -27.54
CA PRO A 453 -18.93 -4.65 -26.31
C PRO A 453 -19.38 -3.21 -26.02
N LYS A 454 -20.68 -2.95 -26.17
CA LYS A 454 -21.35 -1.72 -25.71
C LYS A 454 -21.34 -1.74 -24.19
N GLY A 455 -20.16 -1.55 -23.61
CA GLY A 455 -19.94 -1.45 -22.19
C GLY A 455 -20.52 -0.14 -21.71
N SER A 456 -21.78 -0.17 -21.27
CA SER A 456 -22.29 0.83 -20.34
C SER A 456 -21.52 0.67 -19.03
N ALA A 457 -20.52 1.52 -18.80
CA ALA A 457 -19.98 1.73 -17.48
C ALA A 457 -21.06 2.48 -16.68
N ILE A 458 -21.84 1.74 -15.90
CA ILE A 458 -22.65 2.33 -14.84
C ILE A 458 -21.66 2.68 -13.73
N ILE A 459 -21.32 3.96 -13.62
CA ILE A 459 -20.75 4.51 -12.40
C ILE A 459 -21.92 4.57 -11.41
N GLU A 460 -22.06 3.54 -10.58
CA GLU A 460 -22.87 3.63 -9.38
C GLU A 460 -22.07 4.40 -8.34
N ASP A 461 -22.25 5.73 -8.33
CA ASP A 461 -22.07 6.54 -7.13
C ASP A 461 -23.44 6.73 -6.48
N LEU A 462 -23.66 6.04 -5.36
CA LEU A 462 -24.39 6.53 -4.18
C LEU A 462 -24.15 5.60 -2.98
#